data_AF-A0A1K1NQ98-F1
#
_entry.id   AF-A0A1K1NQ98-F1
#
_cell.length_a   1.000
_cell.length_b   1.000
_cell.length_c   1.000
_cell.angle_alpha   90.00
_cell.angle_beta   90.00
_cell.angle_gamma   90.00
#
_symmetry.space_group_name_H-M   'P 1'
#
loop_
_entity.id
_entity.type
_entity.pdbx_description
1 polymer ?
#
loop_
_entity_poly.entity_id
_entity_poly.type
_entity_poly.pdbx_seq_one_letter_code
_entity_poly.pdbx_strand_id
1 'polypeptide(L)'
;MQPNGLLRIERVISNNVIMVVDPDSGKEYVLLGKGIGFSSKSSGTIQAKDPRIEKRFRLDDRDQLSEYQTLLEGIDPEVIRISEQIIEQVTDSFSLQPNSKVYFALPSHIQFAVYRLRNGMDITNPFLQETQLCFPKEYEIAKQAAAIISHTFHIEVPEDEIGFLAFHVHSAVTDVSVGELVKFSNLINESVDLIEERLSIKIPRESMDYVRLITHLRFTVERISQNKVVANPFMQEFQTRYRREYQIASDIGKLMTERLHTEVPEDEIGYLVMHLYRLFQAYMPHRS
;
A
#
# COMPACT_ATOMS: atom_id res chain seq x y z
N MET A 1 2.08 -18.23 26.07
CA MET A 1 3.16 -17.62 26.90
C MET A 1 4.24 -17.12 25.96
N GLN A 2 4.70 -15.89 26.14
CA GLN A 2 5.87 -15.40 25.41
C GLN A 2 7.12 -16.10 25.96
N PRO A 3 8.08 -16.49 25.10
CA PRO A 3 9.31 -17.13 25.56
C PRO A 3 10.09 -16.17 26.46
N ASN A 4 10.67 -16.70 27.53
CA ASN A 4 11.32 -15.94 28.59
C ASN A 4 12.69 -16.57 28.86
N GLY A 5 13.57 -16.56 27.86
CA GLY A 5 14.86 -17.26 27.91
C GLY A 5 15.73 -17.03 26.67
N LEU A 6 16.76 -17.86 26.51
CA LEU A 6 17.57 -17.90 25.29
C LEU A 6 16.80 -18.64 24.19
N LEU A 7 16.73 -18.06 23.00
CA LEU A 7 16.22 -18.68 21.79
C LEU A 7 17.39 -19.19 20.96
N ARG A 8 17.29 -20.40 20.42
CA ARG A 8 18.31 -20.96 19.51
C ARG A 8 18.02 -20.51 18.10
N ILE A 9 19.02 -20.02 17.39
CA ILE A 9 18.87 -19.60 15.99
C ILE A 9 18.95 -20.84 15.11
N GLU A 10 17.86 -21.14 14.41
CA GLU A 10 17.80 -22.22 13.41
C GLU A 10 18.31 -21.73 12.05
N ARG A 11 17.94 -20.50 11.66
CA ARG A 11 18.31 -19.94 10.37
C ARG A 11 18.42 -18.42 10.40
N VAL A 12 19.48 -17.88 9.81
CA VAL A 12 19.57 -16.45 9.48
C VAL A 12 19.03 -16.27 8.07
N ILE A 13 17.89 -15.58 7.94
CA ILE A 13 17.23 -15.36 6.64
C ILE A 13 17.83 -14.13 5.95
N SER A 14 18.00 -13.04 6.72
CA SER A 14 18.52 -11.78 6.21
C SER A 14 19.22 -10.99 7.33
N ASN A 15 19.62 -9.73 7.10
CA ASN A 15 20.21 -8.92 8.16
C ASN A 15 19.18 -8.54 9.24
N ASN A 16 17.91 -8.48 8.88
CA ASN A 16 16.82 -8.03 9.74
C ASN A 16 15.82 -9.14 10.11
N VAL A 17 15.97 -10.35 9.57
CA VAL A 17 15.06 -11.48 9.82
C VAL A 17 15.84 -12.73 10.21
N ILE A 18 15.46 -13.33 11.34
CA ILE A 18 15.97 -14.63 11.79
C ILE A 18 14.85 -15.57 12.21
N MET A 19 15.10 -16.85 12.05
CA MET A 19 14.27 -17.93 12.56
C MET A 19 14.93 -18.56 13.78
N VAL A 20 14.15 -18.70 14.84
CA VAL A 20 14.62 -19.22 16.12
C VAL A 20 13.66 -20.26 16.66
N VAL A 21 14.17 -21.18 17.47
CA VAL A 21 13.35 -22.10 18.26
C VAL A 21 13.54 -21.79 19.74
N ASP A 22 12.44 -21.80 20.49
CA ASP A 22 12.46 -21.79 21.95
C ASP A 22 12.80 -23.20 22.45
N PRO A 23 13.98 -23.41 23.06
CA PRO A 23 14.40 -24.74 23.51
C PRO A 23 13.46 -25.35 24.56
N ASP A 24 12.78 -24.51 25.36
CA ASP A 24 11.93 -24.97 26.46
C ASP A 24 10.57 -25.46 25.96
N SER A 25 10.00 -24.75 24.98
CA SER A 25 8.68 -25.07 24.44
C SER A 25 8.71 -25.85 23.12
N GLY A 26 9.88 -25.94 22.48
CA GLY A 26 10.04 -26.49 21.13
C GLY A 26 9.39 -25.64 20.03
N LYS A 27 8.90 -24.44 20.37
CA LYS A 27 8.15 -23.59 19.45
C LYS A 27 9.07 -22.76 18.59
N GLU A 28 8.74 -22.68 17.31
CA GLU A 28 9.51 -21.89 16.37
C GLU A 28 8.94 -20.47 16.24
N TYR A 29 9.83 -19.50 16.04
CA TYR A 29 9.50 -18.10 15.90
C TYR A 29 10.30 -17.45 14.78
N VAL A 30 9.70 -16.49 14.09
CA VAL A 30 10.38 -15.53 13.23
C VAL A 30 10.55 -14.23 14.01
N LEU A 31 11.78 -13.75 14.12
CA LEU A 31 12.11 -12.47 14.77
C LEU A 31 12.50 -11.46 13.69
N LEU A 32 11.86 -10.28 13.74
CA LEU A 32 12.23 -9.13 12.93
C LEU A 32 12.83 -8.05 13.82
N GLY A 33 13.88 -7.40 13.32
CA GLY A 33 14.58 -6.39 14.07
C GLY A 33 15.80 -5.84 13.34
N LYS A 34 16.04 -4.53 13.44
CA LYS A 34 17.20 -3.90 12.78
C LYS A 34 18.52 -4.56 13.20
N GLY A 35 19.22 -5.12 12.22
CA GLY A 35 20.54 -5.77 12.38
C GLY A 35 20.54 -7.07 13.19
N ILE A 36 19.36 -7.65 13.45
CA ILE A 36 19.22 -8.85 14.29
C ILE A 36 20.00 -10.03 13.68
N GLY A 37 19.81 -10.30 12.39
CA GLY A 37 20.48 -11.38 11.68
C GLY A 37 21.97 -11.16 11.48
N PHE A 38 22.43 -9.92 11.30
CA PHE A 38 23.87 -9.63 11.20
C PHE A 38 24.62 -10.02 12.47
N SER A 39 24.09 -9.66 13.63
CA SER A 39 24.72 -9.93 14.94
C SER A 39 24.62 -11.39 15.39
N SER A 40 23.66 -12.11 14.81
CA SER A 40 23.29 -13.47 15.19
C SER A 40 24.10 -14.54 14.48
N LYS A 41 24.85 -14.19 13.43
CA LYS A 41 25.68 -15.14 12.65
C LYS A 41 26.76 -15.86 13.46
N SER A 42 27.17 -15.31 14.61
CA SER A 42 28.28 -15.82 15.42
C SER A 42 27.89 -16.42 16.78
N SER A 43 26.69 -16.15 17.30
CA SER A 43 26.28 -16.59 18.65
C SER A 43 25.46 -17.87 18.67
N GLY A 44 24.81 -18.24 17.57
CA GLY A 44 23.87 -19.38 17.47
C GLY A 44 22.62 -19.27 18.36
N THR A 45 22.52 -18.21 19.17
CA THR A 45 21.43 -17.95 20.11
C THR A 45 21.15 -16.45 20.23
N ILE A 46 19.94 -16.09 20.67
CA ILE A 46 19.52 -14.70 20.95
C ILE A 46 18.63 -14.65 22.19
N GLN A 47 18.75 -13.60 22.99
CA GLN A 47 17.88 -13.39 24.16
C GLN A 47 16.44 -13.12 23.71
N ALA A 48 15.44 -13.75 24.32
CA ALA A 48 14.03 -13.50 24.00
C ALA A 48 13.57 -12.05 24.33
N LYS A 49 14.37 -11.27 25.05
CA LYS A 49 14.14 -9.84 25.31
C LYS A 49 15.22 -8.95 24.69
N ASP A 50 15.92 -9.43 23.67
CA ASP A 50 16.88 -8.62 22.94
C ASP A 50 16.19 -7.34 22.44
N PRO A 51 16.72 -6.14 22.76
CA PRO A 51 16.07 -4.87 22.46
C PRO A 51 15.94 -4.59 20.96
N ARG A 52 16.68 -5.32 20.11
CA ARG A 52 16.58 -5.22 18.66
C ARG A 52 15.39 -5.98 18.10
N ILE A 53 14.78 -6.89 18.88
CA ILE A 53 13.57 -7.59 18.46
C ILE A 53 12.41 -6.59 18.47
N GLU A 54 12.01 -6.18 17.28
CA GLU A 54 10.88 -5.26 17.07
C GLU A 54 9.57 -6.02 17.00
N LYS A 55 9.57 -7.18 16.32
CA LYS A 55 8.41 -8.08 16.26
C LYS A 55 8.81 -9.54 16.36
N ARG A 56 7.92 -10.31 16.97
CA ARG A 56 8.00 -11.76 17.08
C ARG A 56 6.73 -12.39 16.53
N PHE A 57 6.91 -13.37 15.65
CA PHE A 57 5.84 -14.17 15.08
C PHE A 57 6.06 -15.62 15.48
N ARG A 58 5.00 -16.32 15.92
CA ARG A 58 5.05 -17.74 16.29
C ARG A 58 4.58 -18.59 15.11
N LEU A 59 5.35 -19.63 14.77
CA LEU A 59 5.10 -20.47 13.59
C LEU A 59 3.90 -21.42 13.72
N ASP A 60 3.43 -21.70 14.95
CA ASP A 60 2.26 -22.56 15.20
C ASP A 60 0.90 -21.93 14.79
N ASP A 61 0.86 -20.64 14.45
CA ASP A 61 -0.35 -19.98 13.91
C ASP A 61 -0.49 -20.36 12.43
N ARG A 62 -1.09 -21.54 12.22
CA ARG A 62 -1.00 -22.40 11.03
C ARG A 62 -1.39 -21.84 9.65
N ASP A 63 -1.99 -20.66 9.54
CA ASP A 63 -2.51 -20.18 8.25
C ASP A 63 -1.70 -19.05 7.61
N GLN A 64 -0.82 -18.34 8.34
CA GLN A 64 -0.08 -17.21 7.74
C GLN A 64 1.42 -17.50 7.57
N LEU A 65 2.07 -18.20 8.50
CA LEU A 65 3.55 -18.31 8.51
C LEU A 65 4.14 -19.52 7.80
N SER A 66 3.40 -20.62 7.64
CA SER A 66 3.82 -21.75 6.79
C SER A 66 3.93 -21.33 5.32
N GLU A 67 3.03 -20.45 4.88
CA GLU A 67 3.09 -19.77 3.59
C GLU A 67 4.29 -18.80 3.54
N TYR A 68 4.55 -18.02 4.59
CA TYR A 68 5.70 -17.10 4.64
C TYR A 68 7.07 -17.81 4.64
N GLN A 69 7.22 -18.95 5.32
CA GLN A 69 8.45 -19.77 5.24
C GLN A 69 8.66 -20.31 3.82
N THR A 70 7.62 -20.88 3.22
CA THR A 70 7.69 -21.42 1.85
C THR A 70 8.04 -20.33 0.83
N LEU A 71 7.45 -19.13 0.99
CA LEU A 71 7.71 -17.99 0.12
C LEU A 71 9.18 -17.55 0.18
N LEU A 72 9.79 -17.50 1.37
CA LEU A 72 11.17 -17.07 1.53
C LEU A 72 12.22 -18.10 1.08
N GLU A 73 11.91 -19.39 1.14
CA GLU A 73 12.85 -20.45 0.73
C GLU A 73 13.15 -20.46 -0.77
N GLY A 74 12.27 -19.87 -1.58
CA GLY A 74 12.44 -19.72 -3.03
C GLY A 74 12.93 -18.35 -3.50
N ILE A 75 13.10 -17.38 -2.62
CA ILE A 75 13.53 -16.02 -3.02
C ILE A 75 15.05 -15.96 -3.11
N ASP A 76 15.53 -15.41 -4.23
CA ASP A 76 16.93 -15.13 -4.48
C ASP A 76 17.53 -14.26 -3.35
N PRO A 77 18.65 -14.66 -2.73
CA PRO A 77 19.31 -13.87 -1.69
C PRO A 77 19.62 -12.43 -2.10
N GLU A 78 19.90 -12.16 -3.38
CA GLU A 78 20.08 -10.80 -3.87
C GLU A 78 18.78 -9.99 -3.84
N VAL A 79 17.64 -10.63 -4.14
CA VAL A 79 16.31 -9.99 -4.01
C VAL A 79 16.05 -9.60 -2.55
N ILE A 80 16.34 -10.50 -1.61
CA ILE A 80 16.21 -10.20 -0.17
C ILE A 80 17.09 -9.00 0.20
N ARG A 81 18.36 -9.02 -0.21
CA ARG A 81 19.33 -7.96 0.11
C ARG A 81 18.88 -6.60 -0.40
N ILE A 82 18.46 -6.49 -1.66
CA ILE A 82 18.01 -5.19 -2.19
C ILE A 82 16.67 -4.77 -1.59
N SER A 83 15.80 -5.71 -1.22
CA SER A 83 14.54 -5.39 -0.54
C SER A 83 14.80 -4.74 0.81
N GLU A 84 15.78 -5.25 1.58
CA GLU A 84 16.19 -4.62 2.84
C GLU A 84 16.73 -3.20 2.61
N GLN A 85 17.54 -3.00 1.58
CA GLN A 85 18.06 -1.69 1.22
C GLN A 85 16.92 -0.70 0.87
N ILE A 86 15.91 -1.15 0.11
CA ILE A 86 14.75 -0.34 -0.23
C ILE A 86 13.91 -0.03 1.01
N ILE A 87 13.68 -1.01 1.88
CA ILE A 87 12.93 -0.82 3.14
C ILE A 87 13.64 0.18 4.05
N GLU A 88 14.98 0.17 4.09
CA GLU A 88 15.75 1.16 4.84
C GLU A 88 15.58 2.56 4.25
N GLN A 89 15.61 2.73 2.92
CA GLN A 89 15.32 4.01 2.27
C GLN A 89 13.91 4.54 2.57
N VAL A 90 12.91 3.66 2.60
CA VAL A 90 11.55 4.02 3.00
C VAL A 90 11.52 4.48 4.46
N THR A 91 12.15 3.72 5.36
CA THR A 91 12.23 4.02 6.79
C THR A 91 12.85 5.39 7.03
N ASP A 92 13.98 5.68 6.37
CA ASP A 92 14.70 6.96 6.48
C ASP A 92 13.90 8.12 5.87
N SER A 93 13.22 7.88 4.75
CA SER A 93 12.44 8.92 4.06
C SER A 93 11.17 9.32 4.80
N PHE A 94 10.56 8.41 5.55
CA PHE A 94 9.32 8.65 6.29
C PHE A 94 9.53 8.87 7.80
N SER A 95 10.73 8.60 8.33
CA SER A 95 11.03 8.66 9.77
C SER A 95 10.07 7.82 10.61
N LEU A 96 9.64 6.68 10.08
CA LEU A 96 8.65 5.78 10.67
C LEU A 96 9.11 4.33 10.58
N GLN A 97 8.66 3.52 11.53
CA GLN A 97 8.91 2.08 11.49
C GLN A 97 8.02 1.42 10.43
N PRO A 98 8.59 0.61 9.52
CA PRO A 98 7.82 0.00 8.45
C PRO A 98 6.89 -1.09 8.97
N ASN A 99 5.76 -1.26 8.29
CA ASN A 99 4.86 -2.38 8.49
C ASN A 99 5.62 -3.69 8.27
N SER A 100 5.61 -4.58 9.27
CA SER A 100 6.35 -5.85 9.21
C SER A 100 6.01 -6.74 8.02
N LYS A 101 4.83 -6.58 7.42
CA LYS A 101 4.45 -7.32 6.20
C LYS A 101 5.33 -6.94 5.00
N VAL A 102 5.95 -5.76 4.99
CA VAL A 102 6.82 -5.31 3.88
C VAL A 102 8.02 -6.22 3.65
N TYR A 103 8.57 -6.79 4.73
CA TYR A 103 9.73 -7.68 4.68
C TYR A 103 9.47 -9.00 3.94
N PHE A 104 8.21 -9.27 3.58
CA PHE A 104 7.80 -10.42 2.78
C PHE A 104 7.18 -9.99 1.46
N ALA A 105 6.29 -8.99 1.50
CA ALA A 105 5.56 -8.52 0.33
C ALA A 105 6.49 -7.91 -0.72
N LEU A 106 7.47 -7.09 -0.31
CA LEU A 106 8.38 -6.45 -1.25
C LEU A 106 9.36 -7.44 -1.92
N PRO A 107 10.06 -8.33 -1.19
CA PRO A 107 10.88 -9.35 -1.83
C PRO A 107 10.10 -10.24 -2.81
N SER A 108 8.88 -10.65 -2.45
CA SER A 108 8.05 -11.49 -3.32
C SER A 108 7.68 -10.77 -4.62
N HIS A 109 7.31 -9.49 -4.52
CA HIS A 109 7.01 -8.66 -5.68
C HIS A 109 8.24 -8.46 -6.56
N ILE A 110 9.39 -8.08 -5.99
CA ILE A 110 10.64 -7.89 -6.74
C ILE A 110 11.06 -9.20 -7.43
N GLN A 111 11.01 -10.34 -6.73
CA GLN A 111 11.35 -11.64 -7.31
C GLN A 111 10.50 -11.93 -8.56
N PHE A 112 9.19 -11.67 -8.46
CA PHE A 112 8.25 -11.91 -9.55
C PHE A 112 8.41 -10.89 -10.68
N ALA A 113 8.66 -9.61 -10.37
CA ALA A 113 8.94 -8.57 -11.35
C ALA A 113 10.21 -8.88 -12.15
N VAL A 114 11.29 -9.24 -11.47
CA VAL A 114 12.54 -9.67 -12.10
C VAL A 114 12.32 -10.89 -12.99
N TYR A 115 11.53 -11.88 -12.53
CA TYR A 115 11.15 -13.03 -13.35
C TYR A 115 10.40 -12.59 -14.62
N ARG A 116 9.37 -11.75 -14.51
CA ARG A 116 8.59 -11.27 -15.65
C ARG A 116 9.45 -10.52 -16.66
N LEU A 117 10.25 -9.57 -16.19
CA LEU A 117 11.09 -8.72 -17.04
C LEU A 117 12.17 -9.54 -17.76
N ARG A 118 12.78 -10.52 -17.10
CA ARG A 118 13.76 -11.43 -17.74
C ARG A 118 13.14 -12.33 -18.80
N ASN A 119 11.86 -12.66 -18.67
CA ASN A 119 11.13 -13.48 -19.63
C ASN A 119 10.39 -12.65 -20.70
N GLY A 120 10.62 -11.33 -20.76
CA GLY A 120 9.96 -10.44 -21.72
C GLY A 120 8.45 -10.36 -21.53
N MET A 121 7.95 -10.56 -20.30
CA MET A 121 6.54 -10.46 -19.98
C MET A 121 6.20 -9.01 -19.64
N ASP A 122 5.34 -8.39 -20.44
CA ASP A 122 4.93 -7.00 -20.25
C ASP A 122 4.28 -6.78 -18.88
N ILE A 123 4.57 -5.62 -18.29
CA ILE A 123 3.97 -5.13 -17.06
C ILE A 123 3.14 -3.90 -17.42
N THR A 124 1.84 -3.94 -17.13
CA THR A 124 0.92 -2.84 -17.38
C THR A 124 0.25 -2.45 -16.07
N ASN A 125 0.32 -1.18 -15.73
CA ASN A 125 -0.30 -0.58 -14.57
C ASN A 125 -1.40 0.39 -15.02
N PRO A 126 -2.68 0.00 -14.93
CA PRO A 126 -3.79 0.85 -15.35
C PRO A 126 -4.02 2.06 -14.44
N PHE A 127 -3.27 2.18 -13.33
CA PHE A 127 -3.39 3.25 -12.34
C PHE A 127 -2.13 4.12 -12.27
N LEU A 128 -1.24 4.07 -13.26
CA LEU A 128 0.07 4.72 -13.19
C LEU A 128 -0.04 6.23 -12.93
N GLN A 129 -0.91 6.92 -13.67
CA GLN A 129 -1.11 8.37 -13.54
C GLN A 129 -1.69 8.72 -12.17
N GLU A 130 -2.71 7.98 -11.74
CA GLU A 130 -3.36 8.16 -10.45
C GLU A 130 -2.38 7.89 -9.31
N THR A 131 -1.52 6.88 -9.45
CA THR A 131 -0.48 6.54 -8.46
C THR A 131 0.54 7.67 -8.32
N GLN A 132 1.02 8.22 -9.44
CA GLN A 132 1.95 9.37 -9.45
C GLN A 132 1.35 10.59 -8.75
N LEU A 133 0.09 10.89 -9.04
CA LEU A 133 -0.60 12.04 -8.47
C LEU A 133 -0.97 11.83 -7.00
N CYS A 134 -1.35 10.61 -6.64
CA CYS A 134 -1.83 10.32 -5.31
C CYS A 134 -0.71 10.12 -4.30
N PHE A 135 0.37 9.46 -4.72
CA PHE A 135 1.47 9.03 -3.87
C PHE A 135 2.81 9.57 -4.42
N PRO A 136 2.97 10.89 -4.59
CA PRO A 136 4.14 11.45 -5.27
C PRO A 136 5.44 11.14 -4.51
N LYS A 137 5.41 11.13 -3.18
CA LYS A 137 6.58 10.82 -2.36
C LYS A 137 6.96 9.34 -2.47
N GLU A 138 5.98 8.45 -2.39
CA GLU A 138 6.16 7.01 -2.55
C GLU A 138 6.65 6.67 -3.96
N TYR A 139 6.15 7.35 -4.99
CA TYR A 139 6.56 7.18 -6.37
C TYR A 139 8.02 7.57 -6.59
N GLU A 140 8.49 8.66 -5.98
CA GLU A 140 9.92 9.04 -6.06
C GLU A 140 10.83 8.02 -5.36
N ILE A 141 10.41 7.45 -4.24
CA ILE A 141 11.16 6.35 -3.59
C ILE A 141 11.11 5.09 -4.45
N ALA A 142 9.97 4.80 -5.08
CA ALA A 142 9.83 3.68 -6.00
C ALA A 142 10.74 3.80 -7.24
N LYS A 143 10.97 5.02 -7.76
CA LYS A 143 11.97 5.25 -8.82
C LYS A 143 13.38 4.89 -8.37
N GLN A 144 13.75 5.26 -7.15
CA GLN A 144 15.05 4.91 -6.57
C GLN A 144 15.17 3.39 -6.38
N ALA A 145 14.11 2.74 -5.91
CA ALA A 145 14.03 1.29 -5.80
C ALA A 145 14.19 0.60 -7.17
N ALA A 146 13.50 1.08 -8.20
CA ALA A 146 13.61 0.59 -9.56
C ALA A 146 15.05 0.73 -10.11
N ALA A 147 15.74 1.84 -9.81
CA ALA A 147 17.15 2.00 -10.18
C ALA A 147 18.06 0.96 -9.51
N ILE A 148 17.82 0.63 -8.23
CA ILE A 148 18.56 -0.43 -7.50
C ILE A 148 18.31 -1.80 -8.16
N ILE A 149 17.06 -2.12 -8.46
CA ILE A 149 16.65 -3.37 -9.12
C ILE A 149 17.31 -3.47 -10.50
N SER A 150 17.21 -2.42 -11.31
CA SER A 150 17.78 -2.34 -12.66
C SER A 150 19.29 -2.56 -12.64
N HIS A 151 20.01 -1.86 -11.76
CA HIS A 151 21.46 -2.00 -11.63
C HIS A 151 21.86 -3.41 -11.15
N THR A 152 21.14 -3.97 -10.18
CA THR A 152 21.50 -5.26 -9.57
C THR A 152 21.26 -6.44 -10.51
N PHE A 153 20.15 -6.43 -11.25
CA PHE A 153 19.77 -7.56 -12.11
C PHE A 153 20.06 -7.34 -13.60
N HIS A 154 20.58 -6.17 -13.98
CA HIS A 154 20.85 -5.76 -15.36
C HIS A 154 19.61 -5.86 -16.26
N ILE A 155 18.49 -5.33 -15.76
CA ILE A 155 17.19 -5.31 -16.46
C ILE A 155 16.66 -3.88 -16.55
N GLU A 156 15.84 -3.60 -17.55
CA GLU A 156 15.05 -2.37 -17.60
C GLU A 156 13.80 -2.54 -16.74
N VAL A 157 13.52 -1.54 -15.89
CA VAL A 157 12.31 -1.53 -15.05
C VAL A 157 11.37 -0.46 -15.62
N PRO A 158 10.22 -0.84 -16.21
CA PRO A 158 9.30 0.10 -16.85
C PRO A 158 8.56 0.95 -15.82
N GLU A 159 8.01 2.10 -16.26
CA GLU A 159 7.28 3.02 -15.37
C GLU A 159 6.07 2.35 -14.69
N ASP A 160 5.40 1.42 -15.36
CA ASP A 160 4.30 0.64 -14.81
C ASP A 160 4.71 -0.11 -13.53
N GLU A 161 5.91 -0.70 -13.52
CA GLU A 161 6.48 -1.39 -12.37
C GLU A 161 6.88 -0.42 -11.27
N ILE A 162 7.36 0.77 -11.62
CA ILE A 162 7.59 1.87 -10.64
C ILE A 162 6.27 2.22 -9.93
N GLY A 163 5.15 2.23 -10.65
CA GLY A 163 3.82 2.43 -10.06
C GLY A 163 3.44 1.32 -9.06
N PHE A 164 3.71 0.05 -9.37
CA PHE A 164 3.44 -1.03 -8.42
C PHE A 164 4.38 -0.99 -7.20
N LEU A 165 5.65 -0.67 -7.40
CA LEU A 165 6.61 -0.45 -6.32
C LEU A 165 6.15 0.68 -5.38
N ALA A 166 5.53 1.74 -5.91
CA ALA A 166 4.96 2.82 -5.09
C ALA A 166 3.86 2.33 -4.15
N PHE A 167 3.02 1.36 -4.56
CA PHE A 167 2.07 0.72 -3.65
C PHE A 167 2.75 -0.10 -2.55
N HIS A 168 3.84 -0.80 -2.87
CA HIS A 168 4.62 -1.50 -1.84
C HIS A 168 5.26 -0.52 -0.85
N VAL A 169 5.74 0.64 -1.31
CA VAL A 169 6.24 1.71 -0.44
C VAL A 169 5.13 2.26 0.45
N HIS A 170 3.95 2.55 -0.11
CA HIS A 170 2.81 3.04 0.67
C HIS A 170 2.34 2.02 1.71
N SER A 171 2.26 0.74 1.33
CA SER A 171 1.91 -0.35 2.24
C SER A 171 2.97 -0.59 3.32
N ALA A 172 4.23 -0.20 3.05
CA ALA A 172 5.29 -0.26 4.05
C ALA A 172 5.14 0.79 5.15
N VAL A 173 4.50 1.94 4.89
CA VAL A 173 4.38 3.04 5.86
C VAL A 173 2.97 3.22 6.43
N THR A 174 2.03 2.39 5.99
CA THR A 174 0.64 2.38 6.44
C THR A 174 0.20 0.96 6.84
N ASP A 175 -1.02 0.83 7.35
CA ASP A 175 -1.66 -0.48 7.59
C ASP A 175 -2.48 -0.97 6.38
N VAL A 176 -2.46 -0.23 5.26
CA VAL A 176 -3.20 -0.57 4.04
C VAL A 176 -2.38 -1.55 3.20
N SER A 177 -2.97 -2.66 2.80
CA SER A 177 -2.31 -3.64 1.91
C SER A 177 -2.27 -3.16 0.45
N VAL A 178 -1.31 -3.66 -0.34
CA VAL A 178 -1.25 -3.41 -1.79
C VAL A 178 -2.55 -3.83 -2.49
N GLY A 179 -3.15 -4.94 -2.08
CA GLY A 179 -4.45 -5.40 -2.61
C GLY A 179 -5.58 -4.41 -2.34
N GLU A 180 -5.59 -3.76 -1.18
CA GLU A 180 -6.54 -2.67 -0.87
C GLU A 180 -6.27 -1.43 -1.70
N LEU A 181 -5.01 -1.02 -1.89
CA LEU A 181 -4.66 0.12 -2.74
C LEU A 181 -5.11 -0.07 -4.19
N VAL A 182 -4.98 -1.29 -4.73
CA VAL A 182 -5.49 -1.64 -6.06
C VAL A 182 -7.02 -1.55 -6.09
N LYS A 183 -7.71 -2.04 -5.06
CA LYS A 183 -9.18 -1.90 -4.95
C LYS A 183 -9.60 -0.44 -4.90
N PHE A 184 -8.90 0.39 -4.14
CA PHE A 184 -9.17 1.83 -4.03
C PHE A 184 -8.96 2.53 -5.37
N SER A 185 -7.88 2.20 -6.09
CA SER A 185 -7.58 2.78 -7.40
C SER A 185 -8.65 2.44 -8.44
N ASN A 186 -9.12 1.19 -8.47
CA ASN A 186 -10.25 0.78 -9.31
C ASN A 186 -11.52 1.58 -8.98
N LEU A 187 -11.86 1.68 -7.70
CA LEU A 187 -13.04 2.39 -7.25
C LEU A 187 -12.99 3.90 -7.57
N ILE A 188 -11.82 4.52 -7.47
CA ILE A 188 -11.61 5.92 -7.89
C ILE A 188 -11.84 6.06 -9.39
N ASN A 189 -11.29 5.16 -10.21
CA ASN A 189 -11.49 5.20 -11.67
C ASN A 189 -12.95 4.99 -12.07
N GLU A 190 -13.64 4.01 -11.48
CA GLU A 190 -15.07 3.82 -11.70
C GLU A 190 -15.90 5.05 -11.27
N SER A 191 -15.50 5.73 -10.18
CA SER A 191 -16.15 6.96 -9.72
C SER A 191 -15.93 8.11 -10.70
N VAL A 192 -14.72 8.27 -11.24
CA VAL A 192 -14.42 9.26 -12.29
C VAL A 192 -15.22 8.97 -13.55
N ASP A 193 -15.27 7.71 -14.00
CA ASP A 193 -16.02 7.32 -15.19
C ASP A 193 -17.51 7.62 -15.04
N LEU A 194 -18.09 7.33 -13.86
CA LEU A 194 -19.47 7.69 -13.52
C LEU A 194 -19.69 9.20 -13.60
N ILE A 195 -18.76 10.01 -13.07
CA ILE A 195 -18.85 11.47 -13.15
C ILE A 195 -18.80 11.93 -14.61
N GLU A 196 -17.83 11.47 -15.39
CA GLU A 196 -17.67 11.82 -16.80
C GLU A 196 -18.91 11.46 -17.63
N GLU A 197 -19.49 10.28 -17.40
CA GLU A 197 -20.72 9.82 -18.05
C GLU A 197 -21.90 10.74 -17.70
N ARG A 198 -22.14 10.97 -16.41
CA ARG A 198 -23.28 11.78 -15.91
C ARG A 198 -23.21 13.25 -16.31
N LEU A 199 -22.01 13.75 -16.57
CA LEU A 199 -21.77 15.11 -17.06
C LEU A 199 -21.64 15.17 -18.58
N SER A 200 -21.47 14.03 -19.25
CA SER A 200 -21.15 13.95 -20.68
C SER A 200 -19.92 14.79 -21.05
N ILE A 201 -18.88 14.73 -20.23
CA ILE A 201 -17.60 15.42 -20.42
C ILE A 201 -16.43 14.43 -20.34
N LYS A 202 -15.25 14.87 -20.77
CA LYS A 202 -13.99 14.22 -20.44
C LYS A 202 -13.10 15.20 -19.69
N ILE A 203 -12.59 14.78 -18.54
CA ILE A 203 -11.73 15.61 -17.69
C ILE A 203 -10.28 15.29 -18.08
N PRO A 204 -9.51 16.24 -18.62
CA PRO A 204 -8.12 15.99 -18.99
C PRO A 204 -7.33 15.52 -17.76
N ARG A 205 -6.62 14.39 -17.88
CA ARG A 205 -5.91 13.75 -16.76
C ARG A 205 -4.78 14.62 -16.17
N GLU A 206 -4.19 15.48 -16.99
CA GLU A 206 -3.17 16.46 -16.56
C GLU A 206 -3.77 17.74 -15.94
N SER A 207 -5.10 17.90 -15.95
CA SER A 207 -5.73 19.12 -15.44
C SER A 207 -5.72 19.18 -13.92
N MET A 208 -5.61 20.39 -13.38
CA MET A 208 -5.73 20.62 -11.93
C MET A 208 -7.09 20.19 -11.37
N ASP A 209 -8.14 20.18 -12.19
CA ASP A 209 -9.46 19.68 -11.79
C ASP A 209 -9.46 18.16 -11.60
N TYR A 210 -8.82 17.43 -12.50
CA TYR A 210 -8.65 15.98 -12.35
C TYR A 210 -7.83 15.62 -11.11
N VAL A 211 -6.67 16.26 -10.93
CA VAL A 211 -5.79 16.03 -9.77
C VAL A 211 -6.55 16.25 -8.45
N ARG A 212 -7.33 17.32 -8.37
CA ARG A 212 -8.17 17.59 -7.19
C ARG A 212 -9.22 16.51 -6.99
N LEU A 213 -9.93 16.14 -8.05
CA LEU A 213 -11.01 15.14 -7.99
C LEU A 213 -10.49 13.80 -7.46
N ILE A 214 -9.42 13.25 -8.05
CA ILE A 214 -8.86 11.97 -7.60
C ILE A 214 -8.32 12.03 -6.18
N THR A 215 -7.73 13.17 -5.78
CA THR A 215 -7.21 13.38 -4.42
C THR A 215 -8.36 13.30 -3.40
N HIS A 216 -9.48 13.96 -3.68
CA HIS A 216 -10.64 13.94 -2.79
C HIS A 216 -11.31 12.56 -2.76
N LEU A 217 -11.47 11.90 -3.92
CA LEU A 217 -12.00 10.54 -3.99
C LEU A 217 -11.13 9.56 -3.19
N ARG A 218 -9.80 9.62 -3.35
CA ARG A 218 -8.86 8.80 -2.57
C ARG A 218 -9.05 8.99 -1.08
N PHE A 219 -9.02 10.24 -0.61
CA PHE A 219 -9.19 10.51 0.82
C PHE A 219 -10.56 10.08 1.35
N THR A 220 -11.63 10.19 0.56
CA THR A 220 -12.94 9.66 0.94
C THR A 220 -12.91 8.15 1.07
N VAL A 221 -12.34 7.43 0.09
CA VAL A 221 -12.19 5.96 0.16
C VAL A 221 -11.36 5.53 1.37
N GLU A 222 -10.23 6.18 1.63
CA GLU A 222 -9.37 5.91 2.81
C GLU A 222 -10.10 6.15 4.13
N ARG A 223 -10.89 7.23 4.24
CA ARG A 223 -11.67 7.51 5.45
C ARG A 223 -12.76 6.46 5.68
N ILE A 224 -13.50 6.11 4.63
CA ILE A 224 -14.54 5.07 4.68
C ILE A 224 -13.92 3.73 5.09
N SER A 225 -12.81 3.32 4.46
CA SER A 225 -12.16 2.04 4.77
C SER A 225 -11.60 1.98 6.19
N GLN A 226 -11.25 3.13 6.77
CA GLN A 226 -10.78 3.25 8.15
C GLN A 226 -11.90 3.50 9.18
N ASN A 227 -13.18 3.48 8.75
CA ASN A 227 -14.34 3.84 9.58
C ASN A 227 -14.19 5.20 10.28
N LYS A 228 -13.49 6.14 9.64
CA LYS A 228 -13.33 7.51 10.16
C LYS A 228 -14.53 8.33 9.73
N VAL A 229 -15.33 8.76 10.72
CA VAL A 229 -16.46 9.66 10.48
C VAL A 229 -15.97 11.10 10.63
N VAL A 230 -16.19 11.92 9.59
CA VAL A 230 -15.95 13.36 9.64
C VAL A 230 -17.28 14.05 9.50
N ALA A 231 -17.75 14.72 10.56
CA ALA A 231 -19.01 15.44 10.52
C ALA A 231 -18.97 16.54 9.44
N ASN A 232 -20.06 16.67 8.67
CA ASN A 232 -20.24 17.74 7.69
C ASN A 232 -21.39 18.66 8.15
N PRO A 233 -21.10 19.90 8.58
CA PRO A 233 -22.12 20.78 9.11
C PRO A 233 -23.11 21.32 8.06
N PHE A 234 -22.91 21.06 6.76
CA PHE A 234 -23.68 21.67 5.66
C PHE A 234 -24.67 20.70 4.97
N MET A 235 -24.92 19.51 5.52
CA MET A 235 -25.72 18.47 4.87
C MET A 235 -27.13 18.90 4.43
N GLN A 236 -27.82 19.71 5.24
CA GLN A 236 -29.19 20.15 4.95
C GLN A 236 -29.27 21.08 3.71
N GLU A 237 -28.20 21.79 3.37
CA GLU A 237 -28.17 22.71 2.23
C GLU A 237 -27.97 21.97 0.90
N PHE A 238 -27.33 20.79 0.93
CA PHE A 238 -27.00 20.04 -0.28
C PHE A 238 -28.22 19.44 -0.98
N GLN A 239 -29.17 18.89 -0.23
CA GLN A 239 -30.38 18.26 -0.79
C GLN A 239 -31.34 19.27 -1.46
N THR A 240 -31.26 20.55 -1.09
CA THR A 240 -32.15 21.59 -1.63
C THR A 240 -31.52 22.41 -2.74
N ARG A 241 -30.25 22.84 -2.58
CA ARG A 241 -29.58 23.78 -3.50
C ARG A 241 -28.69 23.10 -4.56
N TYR A 242 -28.16 21.91 -4.28
CA TYR A 242 -27.16 21.23 -5.11
C TYR A 242 -27.63 19.84 -5.53
N ARG A 243 -28.88 19.74 -6.00
CA ARG A 243 -29.55 18.46 -6.28
C ARG A 243 -28.81 17.58 -7.28
N ARG A 244 -28.21 18.17 -8.32
CA ARG A 244 -27.54 17.40 -9.38
C ARG A 244 -26.23 16.80 -8.86
N GLU A 245 -25.44 17.62 -8.16
CA GLU A 245 -24.22 17.21 -7.48
C GLU A 245 -24.51 16.15 -6.43
N TYR A 246 -25.55 16.36 -5.62
CA TYR A 246 -26.00 15.40 -4.61
C TYR A 246 -26.38 14.05 -5.20
N GLN A 247 -27.09 14.04 -6.33
CA GLN A 247 -27.45 12.77 -6.99
C GLN A 247 -26.21 12.00 -7.46
N ILE A 248 -25.24 12.67 -8.09
CA ILE A 248 -24.00 12.02 -8.53
C ILE A 248 -23.17 11.56 -7.32
N ALA A 249 -23.01 12.40 -6.30
CA ALA A 249 -22.32 12.03 -5.07
C ALA A 249 -22.98 10.81 -4.40
N SER A 250 -24.31 10.76 -4.36
CA SER A 250 -25.06 9.62 -3.81
C SER A 250 -24.84 8.35 -4.62
N ASP A 251 -24.80 8.44 -5.94
CA ASP A 251 -24.55 7.28 -6.80
C ASP A 251 -23.11 6.78 -6.66
N ILE A 252 -22.12 7.67 -6.49
CA ILE A 252 -20.75 7.32 -6.10
C ILE A 252 -20.73 6.65 -4.73
N GLY A 253 -21.47 7.18 -3.75
CA GLY A 253 -21.58 6.59 -2.41
C GLY A 253 -22.13 5.16 -2.42
N LYS A 254 -23.12 4.87 -3.27
CA LYS A 254 -23.63 3.50 -3.48
C LYS A 254 -22.55 2.60 -4.08
N LEU A 255 -21.87 3.07 -5.12
CA LEU A 255 -20.76 2.34 -5.74
C LEU A 255 -19.67 2.01 -4.69
N MET A 256 -19.27 2.98 -3.89
CA MET A 256 -18.31 2.79 -2.79
C MET A 256 -18.82 1.78 -1.75
N THR A 257 -20.11 1.84 -1.39
CA THR A 257 -20.73 0.90 -0.45
C THR A 257 -20.66 -0.53 -0.97
N GLU A 258 -20.97 -0.74 -2.25
CA GLU A 258 -20.94 -2.06 -2.90
C GLU A 258 -19.52 -2.63 -2.98
N ARG A 259 -18.53 -1.80 -3.32
CA ARG A 259 -17.13 -2.23 -3.49
C ARG A 259 -16.35 -2.39 -2.19
N LEU A 260 -16.66 -1.58 -1.17
CA LEU A 260 -15.98 -1.59 0.14
C LEU A 260 -16.72 -2.42 1.19
N HIS A 261 -17.94 -2.88 0.89
CA HIS A 261 -18.81 -3.59 1.84
C HIS A 261 -18.99 -2.85 3.17
N THR A 262 -18.96 -1.51 3.12
CA THR A 262 -19.04 -0.62 4.27
C THR A 262 -20.02 0.50 3.94
N GLU A 263 -20.91 0.82 4.86
CA GLU A 263 -21.87 1.91 4.66
C GLU A 263 -21.15 3.26 4.57
N VAL A 264 -21.41 4.02 3.52
CA VAL A 264 -20.83 5.36 3.35
C VAL A 264 -21.65 6.37 4.17
N PRO A 265 -21.02 7.08 5.13
CA PRO A 265 -21.71 8.09 5.91
C PRO A 265 -22.25 9.23 5.03
N GLU A 266 -23.41 9.77 5.39
CA GLU A 266 -24.03 10.88 4.66
C GLU A 266 -23.09 12.10 4.57
N ASP A 267 -22.29 12.33 5.61
CA ASP A 267 -21.30 13.41 5.64
C ASP A 267 -20.26 13.32 4.51
N GLU A 268 -19.84 12.10 4.14
CA GLU A 268 -18.91 11.86 3.02
C GLU A 268 -19.57 12.19 1.68
N ILE A 269 -20.87 11.89 1.53
CA ILE A 269 -21.66 12.34 0.37
C ILE A 269 -21.64 13.86 0.29
N GLY A 270 -21.80 14.56 1.42
CA GLY A 270 -21.69 16.02 1.47
C GLY A 270 -20.33 16.55 1.03
N TYR A 271 -19.23 15.90 1.43
CA TYR A 271 -17.89 16.28 0.96
C TYR A 271 -17.76 16.09 -0.55
N LEU A 272 -18.24 14.98 -1.10
CA LEU A 272 -18.27 14.76 -2.55
C LEU A 272 -19.09 15.83 -3.27
N VAL A 273 -20.24 16.24 -2.73
CA VAL A 273 -21.05 17.33 -3.31
C VAL A 273 -20.26 18.62 -3.46
N MET A 274 -19.51 19.03 -2.43
CA MET A 274 -18.70 20.25 -2.50
C MET A 274 -17.65 20.19 -3.61
N HIS A 275 -17.02 19.04 -3.80
CA HIS A 275 -16.01 18.85 -4.84
C HIS A 275 -16.63 18.77 -6.24
N LEU A 276 -17.78 18.11 -6.38
CA LEU A 276 -18.53 18.06 -7.64
C LEU A 276 -19.07 19.42 -8.05
N TYR A 277 -19.59 20.22 -7.10
CA TYR A 277 -20.05 21.57 -7.40
C TYR A 277 -18.94 22.43 -8.02
N ARG A 278 -17.74 22.38 -7.44
CA ARG A 278 -16.59 23.10 -7.98
C ARG A 278 -16.21 22.59 -9.38
N LEU A 279 -16.22 21.28 -9.59
CA LEU A 279 -15.96 20.68 -10.90
C LEU A 279 -17.00 21.15 -11.93
N PHE A 280 -18.27 21.21 -11.54
CA PHE A 280 -19.35 21.65 -12.43
C PHE A 280 -19.17 23.11 -12.81
N GLN A 281 -18.74 23.99 -11.90
CA GLN A 281 -18.45 25.38 -12.26
C GLN A 281 -17.37 25.51 -13.34
N ALA A 282 -16.38 24.62 -13.34
CA ALA A 282 -15.30 24.62 -14.33
C ALA A 282 -15.74 24.09 -15.71
N TYR A 283 -16.56 23.03 -15.74
CA TYR A 283 -16.91 22.32 -16.99
C TYR A 283 -18.33 22.59 -17.51
N MET A 284 -19.20 23.14 -16.67
CA MET A 284 -20.56 23.55 -16.99
C MET A 284 -20.86 24.92 -16.37
N PRO A 285 -20.12 25.97 -16.76
CA PRO A 285 -20.46 27.32 -16.35
C PRO A 285 -21.90 27.61 -16.80
N HIS A 286 -22.74 28.06 -15.87
CA HIS A 286 -24.15 28.35 -16.11
C HIS A 286 -24.33 29.06 -17.46
N ARG A 287 -25.00 28.39 -18.42
CA ARG A 287 -25.65 29.12 -19.50
C ARG A 287 -26.72 29.96 -18.82
N SER A 288 -26.48 31.27 -18.82
CA SER A 288 -27.45 32.29 -18.44
C SER A 288 -28.75 32.12 -19.22
#